data_AF-A0A8K0CSV6-F1
#
_entry.id   AF-A0A8K0CSV6-F1
#
_cell.length_a   1.000
_cell.length_b   1.000
_cell.length_c   1.000
_cell.angle_alpha   90.00
_cell.angle_beta   90.00
_cell.angle_gamma   90.00
#
_symmetry.space_group_name_H-M   'P 1'
#
loop_
_entity.id
_entity.type
_entity.pdbx_description
1 polymer ?
#
loop_
_entity_poly.entity_id
_entity_poly.type
_entity_poly.pdbx_seq_one_letter_code
_entity_poly.pdbx_strand_id
1 'polypeptide(L)'
;MNESRGIDETQVKDRLRREYIKRVRKVLKSELNSKNRMLAIGEIAVPVLQYSFGVVNWKIKELENIDRQTRKMLTTYKMHHPKADVDRLYTSRKDGGRGLMQQEHLMDKEQTYEWLHKGELKGETESLIIVAQDQAINTRYHKKNILRQNVNSKCRLREEYEETTEHIKAGCTILAKHEYIKRHDQVCRNLHYNICKEYGIKVGKKWYEHNPQPVIEAGETIIMWNKQIQTDREIRANKPDIVIKQKKENKCLIIDVAVPGDRRMKEKEAERVLKYKELALETQRMWNCRTKVIPVVIGALGTTTNSFKNYIKEIPGHQLSKSLQKSVLLGTAHI
;
A
#
# COMPACT_ATOMS: atom_id res chain seq x y z
N MET A 1 -5.00 28.47 2.68
CA MET A 1 -4.12 29.25 1.79
C MET A 1 -4.26 28.69 0.39
N ASN A 2 -4.72 29.49 -0.56
CA ASN A 2 -5.14 29.09 -1.92
C ASN A 2 -4.07 29.52 -2.94
N GLU A 3 -2.87 28.93 -2.87
CA GLU A 3 -1.78 29.23 -3.81
C GLU A 3 -1.88 28.47 -5.14
N SER A 4 -2.90 27.62 -5.32
CA SER A 4 -3.07 26.80 -6.54
C SER A 4 -3.68 27.52 -7.74
N ARG A 5 -4.00 28.82 -7.66
CA ARG A 5 -4.80 29.55 -8.67
C ARG A 5 -4.09 29.87 -10.00
N GLY A 6 -2.86 29.39 -10.24
CA GLY A 6 -2.09 29.72 -11.46
C GLY A 6 -1.62 28.53 -12.29
N ILE A 7 -1.90 27.29 -11.89
CA ILE A 7 -1.40 26.11 -12.60
C ILE A 7 -2.51 25.56 -13.50
N ASP A 8 -2.35 25.71 -14.81
CA ASP A 8 -3.22 25.05 -15.80
C ASP A 8 -3.04 23.52 -15.66
N GLU A 9 -4.04 22.85 -15.09
CA GLU A 9 -4.05 21.40 -14.89
C GLU A 9 -3.72 20.65 -16.18
N THR A 10 -4.13 21.18 -17.34
CA THR A 10 -3.87 20.61 -18.66
C THR A 10 -2.37 20.58 -18.96
N GLN A 11 -1.68 21.68 -18.70
CA GLN A 11 -0.24 21.79 -18.91
C GLN A 11 0.55 20.86 -17.99
N VAL A 12 0.10 20.69 -16.74
CA VAL A 12 0.71 19.74 -15.81
C VAL A 12 0.54 18.31 -16.28
N LYS A 13 -0.68 17.92 -16.68
CA LYS A 13 -0.95 16.58 -17.24
C LYS A 13 -0.06 16.29 -18.44
N ASP A 14 0.07 17.26 -19.36
CA ASP A 14 0.92 17.11 -20.55
C ASP A 14 2.41 17.02 -20.23
N ARG A 15 2.88 17.79 -19.24
CA ARG A 15 4.26 17.68 -18.75
C ARG A 15 4.52 16.30 -18.15
N LEU A 16 3.63 15.81 -17.28
CA LEU A 16 3.76 14.50 -16.64
C LEU A 16 3.72 13.36 -17.65
N ARG A 17 2.80 13.43 -18.63
CA ARG A 17 2.72 12.47 -19.74
C ARG A 17 4.01 12.43 -20.54
N ARG A 18 4.56 13.60 -20.92
CA ARG A 18 5.83 13.69 -21.66
C ARG A 18 6.98 13.07 -20.87
N GLU A 19 7.07 13.36 -19.58
CA GLU A 19 8.12 12.82 -18.72
C GLU A 19 7.97 11.30 -18.52
N TYR A 20 6.75 10.79 -18.33
CA TYR A 20 6.46 9.36 -18.29
C TYR A 20 6.93 8.66 -19.57
N ILE A 21 6.52 9.15 -20.75
CA ILE A 21 6.89 8.58 -22.06
C ILE A 21 8.41 8.62 -22.26
N LYS A 22 9.05 9.72 -21.88
CA LYS A 22 10.51 9.87 -21.96
C LYS A 22 11.22 8.81 -21.11
N ARG A 23 10.73 8.53 -19.89
CA ARG A 23 11.29 7.49 -19.02
C ARG A 23 11.07 6.09 -19.58
N VAL A 24 9.86 5.77 -20.06
CA VAL A 24 9.60 4.49 -20.75
C VAL A 24 10.56 4.31 -21.91
N ARG A 25 10.75 5.34 -22.74
CA ARG A 25 11.66 5.30 -23.90
C ARG A 25 13.11 5.02 -23.48
N LYS A 26 13.59 5.66 -22.41
CA LYS A 26 14.94 5.39 -21.87
C LYS A 26 15.08 3.93 -21.42
N VAL A 27 14.10 3.39 -20.71
CA VAL A 27 14.11 1.99 -20.27
C VAL A 27 14.10 1.03 -21.46
N LEU A 28 13.30 1.29 -22.49
CA LEU A 28 13.23 0.43 -23.67
C LEU A 28 14.49 0.45 -24.54
N LYS A 29 15.28 1.53 -24.48
CA LYS A 29 16.58 1.65 -25.13
C LYS A 29 17.73 1.01 -24.32
N SER A 30 17.50 0.62 -23.08
CA SER A 30 18.54 0.03 -22.24
C SER A 30 18.88 -1.41 -22.64
N GLU A 31 20.06 -1.88 -22.25
CA GLU A 31 20.51 -3.26 -22.45
C GLU A 31 19.91 -4.27 -21.45
N LEU A 32 18.95 -3.83 -20.64
CA LEU A 32 18.25 -4.72 -19.70
C LEU A 32 17.52 -5.84 -20.46
N ASN A 33 17.49 -7.03 -19.87
CA ASN A 33 16.69 -8.13 -20.39
C ASN A 33 15.18 -7.82 -20.33
N SER A 34 14.37 -8.63 -21.00
CA SER A 34 12.93 -8.34 -21.15
C SER A 34 12.16 -8.30 -19.82
N LYS A 35 12.59 -9.09 -18.83
CA LYS A 35 12.04 -9.10 -17.47
C LYS A 35 12.36 -7.79 -16.76
N ASN A 36 13.63 -7.40 -16.78
CA ASN A 36 14.12 -6.21 -16.09
C ASN A 36 13.60 -4.92 -16.74
N ARG A 37 13.39 -4.88 -18.06
CA ARG A 37 12.73 -3.74 -18.73
C ARG A 37 11.30 -3.53 -18.23
N MET A 38 10.51 -4.58 -18.09
CA MET A 38 9.12 -4.47 -17.62
C MET A 38 9.07 -3.99 -16.17
N LEU A 39 9.93 -4.53 -15.31
CA LEU A 39 10.08 -4.07 -13.93
C LEU A 39 10.52 -2.59 -13.87
N ALA A 40 11.55 -2.22 -14.64
CA ALA A 40 12.07 -0.86 -14.68
C ALA A 40 11.04 0.17 -15.18
N ILE A 41 10.11 -0.19 -16.07
CA ILE A 41 8.99 0.70 -16.44
C ILE A 41 8.11 0.98 -15.22
N GLY A 42 7.76 -0.05 -14.45
CA GLY A 42 7.00 0.09 -13.21
C GLY A 42 7.74 0.86 -12.11
N GLU A 43 9.08 0.77 -12.08
CA GLU A 43 9.88 1.44 -11.05
C GLU A 43 10.18 2.90 -11.38
N ILE A 44 10.40 3.23 -12.66
CA ILE A 44 10.95 4.52 -13.08
C ILE A 44 9.89 5.43 -13.69
N ALA A 45 8.97 4.88 -14.50
CA ALA A 45 7.99 5.67 -15.23
C ALA A 45 6.69 5.86 -14.44
N VAL A 46 6.11 4.77 -13.93
CA VAL A 46 4.84 4.78 -13.18
C VAL A 46 4.78 5.80 -12.03
N PRO A 47 5.83 6.00 -11.21
CA PRO A 47 5.79 7.00 -10.14
C PRO A 47 5.51 8.43 -10.61
N VAL A 48 5.92 8.80 -11.83
CA VAL A 48 5.65 10.13 -12.41
C VAL A 48 4.16 10.44 -12.40
N LEU A 49 3.34 9.44 -12.71
CA LEU A 49 1.89 9.59 -12.71
C LEU A 49 1.32 9.44 -11.31
N GLN A 50 1.82 8.48 -10.52
CA GLN A 50 1.31 8.21 -9.18
C GLN A 50 1.34 9.45 -8.26
N TYR A 51 2.43 10.23 -8.25
CA TYR A 51 2.50 11.45 -7.42
C TYR A 51 1.43 12.47 -7.79
N SER A 52 1.06 12.54 -9.06
CA SER A 52 0.06 13.49 -9.52
C SER A 52 -1.37 13.09 -9.20
N PHE A 53 -1.63 11.84 -8.80
CA PHE A 53 -3.00 11.37 -8.56
C PHE A 53 -3.67 12.05 -7.36
N GLY A 54 -2.90 12.51 -6.37
CA GLY A 54 -3.41 13.26 -5.22
C GLY A 54 -3.43 14.78 -5.40
N VAL A 55 -3.00 15.30 -6.56
CA VAL A 55 -2.91 16.75 -6.81
C VAL A 55 -3.71 17.15 -8.04
N VAL A 56 -3.75 16.28 -9.06
CA VAL A 56 -4.35 16.52 -10.35
C VAL A 56 -5.47 15.51 -10.59
N ASN A 57 -6.63 15.99 -11.01
CA ASN A 57 -7.78 15.12 -11.27
C ASN A 57 -7.66 14.37 -12.61
N TRP A 58 -7.21 13.11 -12.58
CA TRP A 58 -7.05 12.27 -13.78
C TRP A 58 -8.33 11.51 -14.14
N LYS A 59 -8.85 11.70 -15.35
CA LYS A 59 -9.94 10.87 -15.90
C LYS A 59 -9.43 9.47 -16.26
N ILE A 60 -10.28 8.44 -16.16
CA ILE A 60 -9.91 7.06 -16.53
C ILE A 60 -9.44 6.99 -17.99
N LYS A 61 -10.20 7.63 -18.90
CA LYS A 61 -9.86 7.75 -20.34
C LYS A 61 -8.48 8.37 -20.61
N GLU A 62 -8.01 9.27 -19.74
CA GLU A 62 -6.67 9.88 -19.89
C GLU A 62 -5.57 8.86 -19.57
N LEU A 63 -5.76 8.06 -18.51
CA LEU A 63 -4.82 6.98 -18.16
C LEU A 63 -4.86 5.84 -19.19
N GLU A 64 -6.03 5.47 -19.71
CA GLU A 64 -6.18 4.52 -20.82
C GLU A 64 -5.40 4.98 -22.06
N ASN A 65 -5.34 6.28 -22.33
CA ASN A 65 -4.58 6.82 -23.45
C ASN A 65 -3.07 6.70 -23.22
N ILE A 66 -2.61 6.98 -21.98
CA ILE A 66 -1.20 6.79 -21.61
C ILE A 66 -0.82 5.31 -21.73
N ASP A 67 -1.65 4.41 -21.22
CA ASP A 67 -1.43 2.97 -21.30
C ASP A 67 -1.39 2.48 -22.76
N ARG A 68 -2.33 2.94 -23.62
CA ARG A 68 -2.30 2.67 -25.06
C ARG A 68 -1.00 3.14 -25.72
N GLN A 69 -0.47 4.31 -25.33
CA GLN A 69 0.82 4.80 -25.82
C GLN A 69 1.97 3.92 -25.35
N THR A 70 1.97 3.49 -24.09
CA THR A 70 2.97 2.54 -23.57
C THR A 70 2.95 1.24 -24.38
N ARG A 71 1.76 0.66 -24.63
CA ARG A 71 1.62 -0.55 -25.45
C ARG A 71 2.14 -0.36 -26.87
N LYS A 72 1.79 0.76 -27.53
CA LYS A 72 2.34 1.10 -28.85
C LYS A 72 3.87 1.14 -28.83
N MET A 73 4.47 1.77 -27.83
CA MET A 73 5.93 1.78 -27.67
C MET A 73 6.49 0.36 -27.47
N LEU A 74 5.89 -0.47 -26.61
CA LEU A 74 6.32 -1.85 -26.43
C LEU A 74 6.30 -2.64 -27.75
N THR A 75 5.30 -2.42 -28.59
CA THR A 75 5.24 -3.02 -29.92
C THR A 75 6.32 -2.49 -30.85
N THR A 76 6.54 -1.18 -30.92
CA THR A 76 7.60 -0.57 -31.74
C THR A 76 8.99 -1.07 -31.36
N TYR A 77 9.26 -1.23 -30.06
CA TYR A 77 10.53 -1.77 -29.55
C TYR A 77 10.59 -3.31 -29.56
N LYS A 78 9.67 -3.99 -30.27
CA LYS A 78 9.58 -5.46 -30.41
C LYS A 78 9.50 -6.22 -29.06
N MET A 79 9.02 -5.55 -28.02
CA MET A 79 8.84 -6.14 -26.69
C MET A 79 7.51 -6.89 -26.55
N HIS A 80 6.53 -6.57 -27.39
CA HIS A 80 5.23 -7.24 -27.44
C HIS A 80 4.75 -7.33 -28.89
N HIS A 81 4.21 -8.49 -29.27
CA HIS A 81 3.69 -8.66 -30.63
C HIS A 81 2.35 -7.92 -30.80
N PRO A 82 2.05 -7.27 -31.95
CA PRO A 82 0.80 -6.54 -32.15
C PRO A 82 -0.46 -7.40 -31.99
N LYS A 83 -0.38 -8.68 -32.37
CA LYS A 83 -1.49 -9.66 -32.25
C LYS A 83 -1.47 -10.47 -30.95
N ALA A 84 -0.49 -10.25 -30.08
CA ALA A 84 -0.46 -10.96 -28.80
C ALA A 84 -1.56 -10.42 -27.87
N ASP A 85 -2.08 -11.30 -27.03
CA ASP A 85 -3.07 -10.95 -26.03
C ASP A 85 -2.55 -9.83 -25.12
N VAL A 86 -3.36 -8.78 -24.99
CA VAL A 86 -3.06 -7.59 -24.20
C VAL A 86 -3.06 -7.93 -22.71
N ASP A 87 -3.93 -8.83 -22.27
CA ASP A 87 -4.06 -9.17 -20.85
C ASP A 87 -2.77 -9.81 -20.33
N ARG A 88 -2.10 -10.58 -21.19
CA ARG A 88 -0.78 -11.16 -20.93
C ARG A 88 0.28 -10.13 -20.52
N LEU A 89 0.17 -8.87 -20.95
CA LEU A 89 1.11 -7.82 -20.51
C LEU A 89 1.04 -7.60 -19.00
N TYR A 90 -0.17 -7.68 -18.44
CA TYR A 90 -0.47 -7.26 -17.09
C TYR A 90 -0.59 -8.43 -16.12
N THR A 91 -0.87 -9.63 -16.63
CA THR A 91 -0.81 -10.87 -15.85
C THR A 91 0.56 -11.03 -15.21
N SER A 92 0.57 -11.57 -13.98
CA SER A 92 1.81 -11.84 -13.26
C SER A 92 2.71 -12.79 -14.07
N ARG A 93 4.02 -12.70 -13.85
CA ARG A 93 4.96 -13.61 -14.52
C ARG A 93 4.84 -15.05 -14.02
N LYS A 94 4.34 -15.26 -12.78
CA LYS A 94 4.10 -16.60 -12.23
C LYS A 94 3.02 -17.33 -13.04
N ASP A 95 2.06 -16.58 -13.57
CA ASP A 95 0.95 -17.10 -14.38
C ASP A 95 1.21 -16.98 -15.89
N GLY A 96 2.48 -16.85 -16.32
CA GLY A 96 2.86 -16.81 -17.74
C GLY A 96 2.77 -15.43 -18.44
N GLY A 97 2.45 -14.37 -17.69
CA GLY A 97 2.36 -12.99 -18.16
C GLY A 97 3.69 -12.22 -18.22
N ARG A 98 3.61 -10.88 -18.34
CA ARG A 98 4.79 -9.99 -18.36
C ARG A 98 4.93 -9.08 -17.13
N GLY A 99 3.89 -8.98 -16.31
CA GLY A 99 3.88 -8.27 -15.01
C GLY A 99 3.98 -6.75 -15.12
N LEU A 100 3.54 -6.14 -16.22
CA LEU A 100 3.41 -4.69 -16.31
C LEU A 100 2.23 -4.23 -15.44
N MET A 101 2.34 -3.10 -14.75
CA MET A 101 1.18 -2.54 -14.04
C MET A 101 0.31 -1.72 -15.01
N GLN A 102 -0.99 -2.04 -15.09
CA GLN A 102 -1.99 -1.22 -15.78
C GLN A 102 -2.12 0.13 -15.10
N GLN A 103 -2.05 1.21 -15.88
CA GLN A 103 -2.03 2.58 -15.35
C GLN A 103 -3.33 2.96 -14.61
N GLU A 104 -4.48 2.54 -15.13
CA GLU A 104 -5.80 2.80 -14.51
C GLU A 104 -5.99 2.06 -13.18
N HIS A 105 -5.32 0.93 -13.05
CA HIS A 105 -5.39 0.07 -11.90
C HIS A 105 -4.29 0.37 -10.88
N LEU A 106 -3.53 1.45 -11.05
CA LEU A 106 -2.40 1.74 -10.20
C LEU A 106 -2.82 1.99 -8.76
N MET A 107 -3.88 2.75 -8.48
CA MET A 107 -4.32 3.12 -7.13
C MET A 107 -5.78 3.62 -7.16
N ASP A 108 -6.51 3.55 -6.03
CA ASP A 108 -7.84 4.17 -5.91
C ASP A 108 -7.68 5.69 -5.90
N LYS A 109 -8.02 6.35 -7.02
CA LYS A 109 -7.78 7.78 -7.23
C LYS A 109 -8.47 8.68 -6.21
N GLU A 110 -9.65 8.29 -5.72
CA GLU A 110 -10.41 9.14 -4.79
C GLU A 110 -9.87 9.09 -3.37
N GLN A 111 -9.26 7.96 -2.99
CA GLN A 111 -8.81 7.72 -1.61
C GLN A 111 -7.31 7.81 -1.45
N THR A 112 -6.54 7.57 -2.51
CA THR A 112 -5.09 7.63 -2.43
C THR A 112 -4.66 9.05 -2.16
N TYR A 113 -3.97 9.26 -1.04
CA TYR A 113 -3.54 10.56 -0.56
C TYR A 113 -4.67 11.51 -0.10
N GLU A 114 -5.80 10.98 0.38
CA GLU A 114 -6.88 11.81 0.98
C GLU A 114 -6.35 12.78 2.05
N TRP A 115 -5.28 12.40 2.74
CA TRP A 115 -4.57 13.23 3.72
C TRP A 115 -4.06 14.57 3.15
N LEU A 116 -3.68 14.66 1.87
CA LEU A 116 -3.21 15.90 1.23
C LEU A 116 -4.34 16.95 1.11
N HIS A 117 -5.59 16.53 1.00
CA HIS A 117 -6.72 17.43 0.77
C HIS A 117 -7.41 17.90 2.06
N LYS A 118 -7.26 17.13 3.16
CA LYS A 118 -8.00 17.36 4.41
C LYS A 118 -7.21 18.08 5.48
N GLY A 119 -5.88 18.21 5.35
CA GLY A 119 -5.02 19.00 6.24
C GLY A 119 -5.02 18.52 7.69
N GLU A 120 -5.12 17.21 7.92
CA GLU A 120 -5.21 16.63 9.27
C GLU A 120 -3.83 16.30 9.89
N LEU A 121 -2.76 16.41 9.10
CA LEU A 121 -1.38 16.22 9.55
C LEU A 121 -0.74 17.57 9.87
N LYS A 122 0.28 17.56 10.73
CA LYS A 122 1.09 18.76 10.94
C LYS A 122 1.98 18.99 9.72
N GLY A 123 2.25 20.25 9.38
CA GLY A 123 3.04 20.60 8.19
C GLY A 123 4.42 19.94 8.16
N GLU A 124 5.05 19.73 9.32
CA GLU A 124 6.33 19.01 9.43
C GLU A 124 6.18 17.54 9.04
N THR A 125 5.09 16.89 9.44
CA THR A 125 4.80 15.50 9.04
C THR A 125 4.48 15.42 7.55
N GLU A 126 3.65 16.32 7.03
CA GLU A 126 3.31 16.35 5.60
C GLU A 126 4.54 16.56 4.75
N SER A 127 5.39 17.53 5.08
CA SER A 127 6.63 17.81 4.36
C SER A 127 7.58 16.61 4.35
N LEU A 128 7.75 15.90 5.46
CA LEU A 128 8.55 14.67 5.50
C LEU A 128 7.99 13.59 4.57
N ILE A 129 6.68 13.37 4.58
CA ILE A 129 6.03 12.38 3.71
C ILE A 129 6.13 12.79 2.24
N ILE A 130 5.99 14.08 1.91
CA ILE A 130 6.17 14.60 0.55
C ILE A 130 7.62 14.40 0.08
N VAL A 131 8.62 14.70 0.91
CA VAL A 131 10.03 14.45 0.60
C VAL A 131 10.30 12.96 0.40
N ALA A 132 9.65 12.10 1.19
CA ALA A 132 9.72 10.65 1.08
C ALA A 132 9.02 10.11 -0.18
N GLN A 133 7.94 10.75 -0.59
CA GLN A 133 7.30 10.55 -1.88
C GLN A 133 8.30 10.92 -2.97
N ASP A 134 8.82 12.13 -3.00
CA ASP A 134 9.72 12.66 -4.04
C ASP A 134 11.10 11.97 -4.13
N GLN A 135 11.38 10.97 -3.30
CA GLN A 135 12.69 10.30 -3.19
C GLN A 135 13.82 11.29 -2.88
N ALA A 136 13.47 12.39 -2.21
CA ALA A 136 14.36 13.50 -1.88
C ALA A 136 14.86 13.43 -0.43
N ILE A 137 14.56 12.34 0.30
CA ILE A 137 15.18 12.10 1.60
C ILE A 137 16.71 12.08 1.41
N ASN A 138 17.41 12.72 2.34
CA ASN A 138 18.87 12.85 2.35
C ASN A 138 19.59 11.53 2.69
N THR A 139 19.33 10.52 1.87
CA THR A 139 19.92 9.19 1.96
C THR A 139 21.33 9.18 1.37
N ARG A 140 22.15 8.21 1.80
CA ARG A 140 23.48 7.96 1.22
C ARG A 140 23.41 7.71 -0.30
N TYR A 141 22.37 7.02 -0.79
CA TYR A 141 22.15 6.87 -2.23
C TYR A 141 21.89 8.22 -2.92
N HIS A 142 21.04 9.06 -2.34
CA HIS A 142 20.74 10.39 -2.89
C HIS A 142 21.99 11.27 -2.93
N LYS A 143 22.78 11.31 -1.85
CA LYS A 143 24.03 12.05 -1.79
C LYS A 143 25.04 11.63 -2.86
N LYS A 144 25.23 10.32 -3.04
CA LYS A 144 26.19 9.79 -4.03
C LYS A 144 25.71 10.02 -5.48
N ASN A 145 24.47 9.64 -5.78
CA ASN A 145 24.00 9.53 -7.17
C ASN A 145 23.34 10.79 -7.70
N ILE A 146 22.68 11.56 -6.84
CA ILE A 146 21.96 12.79 -7.22
C ILE A 146 22.84 14.01 -6.96
N LEU A 147 23.34 14.17 -5.73
CA LEU A 147 24.19 15.31 -5.36
C LEU A 147 25.66 15.14 -5.76
N ARG A 148 26.03 13.98 -6.34
CA ARG A 148 27.40 13.66 -6.83
C ARG A 148 28.49 13.85 -5.76
N GLN A 149 28.14 13.64 -4.49
CA GLN A 149 29.09 13.70 -3.38
C GLN A 149 29.93 12.43 -3.32
N ASN A 150 31.19 12.57 -2.89
CA ASN A 150 32.08 11.44 -2.68
C ASN A 150 31.75 10.72 -1.35
N VAL A 151 30.66 9.96 -1.35
CA VAL A 151 30.20 9.18 -0.19
C VAL A 151 29.80 7.76 -0.59
N ASN A 152 29.86 6.83 0.35
CA ASN A 152 29.29 5.49 0.17
C ASN A 152 27.75 5.59 0.04
N SER A 153 27.14 4.81 -0.86
CA SER A 153 25.68 4.74 -1.05
C SER A 153 24.99 3.64 -0.23
N LYS A 154 25.76 2.79 0.46
CA LYS A 154 25.22 1.69 1.28
C LYS A 154 24.54 2.17 2.55
N CYS A 155 23.51 1.44 2.98
CA CYS A 155 22.71 1.66 4.19
C CYS A 155 23.58 1.92 5.42
N ARG A 156 23.32 3.01 6.14
CA ARG A 156 24.00 3.39 7.38
C ARG A 156 23.90 2.38 8.51
N LEU A 157 22.89 1.52 8.47
CA LEU A 157 22.61 0.56 9.53
C LEU A 157 23.23 -0.82 9.25
N ARG A 158 23.22 -1.27 7.97
CA ARG A 158 23.61 -2.64 7.60
C ARG A 158 24.75 -2.71 6.58
N GLU A 159 25.05 -1.62 5.89
CA GLU A 159 26.08 -1.48 4.84
C GLU A 159 26.04 -2.49 3.67
N GLU A 160 25.07 -3.40 3.62
CA GLU A 160 24.90 -4.39 2.54
C GLU A 160 24.15 -3.83 1.32
N TYR A 161 23.03 -3.12 1.56
CA TYR A 161 22.09 -2.67 0.54
C TYR A 161 22.24 -1.17 0.25
N GLU A 162 21.84 -0.72 -0.95
CA GLU A 162 21.75 0.71 -1.26
C GLU A 162 20.74 1.41 -0.35
N GLU A 163 21.14 2.53 0.26
CA GLU A 163 20.28 3.33 1.12
C GLU A 163 19.31 4.17 0.27
N THR A 164 18.32 3.54 -0.32
CA THR A 164 17.24 4.25 -1.02
C THR A 164 16.12 4.60 -0.05
N THR A 165 15.25 5.55 -0.42
CA THR A 165 14.03 5.84 0.34
C THR A 165 13.16 4.58 0.47
N GLU A 166 13.05 3.76 -0.57
CA GLU A 166 12.33 2.47 -0.51
C GLU A 166 12.96 1.51 0.51
N HIS A 167 14.30 1.43 0.53
CA HIS A 167 15.02 0.62 1.51
C HIS A 167 14.72 1.08 2.94
N ILE A 168 14.80 2.38 3.23
CA ILE A 168 14.52 2.92 4.57
C ILE A 168 13.06 2.65 4.98
N LYS A 169 12.10 2.83 4.07
CA LYS A 169 10.68 2.74 4.40
C LYS A 169 10.15 1.31 4.55
N ALA A 170 10.68 0.36 3.78
CA ALA A 170 10.08 -0.99 3.67
C ALA A 170 11.07 -2.13 3.33
N GLY A 171 12.38 -1.88 3.36
CA GLY A 171 13.41 -2.85 2.94
C GLY A 171 14.52 -3.11 3.95
N CYS A 172 14.72 -2.25 4.94
CA CYS A 172 15.80 -2.38 5.90
C CYS A 172 15.41 -3.36 7.01
N THR A 173 16.16 -4.45 7.14
CA THR A 173 15.88 -5.50 8.14
C THR A 173 16.10 -5.04 9.59
N ILE A 174 16.95 -4.04 9.81
CA ILE A 174 17.19 -3.46 11.14
C ILE A 174 15.98 -2.61 11.55
N LEU A 175 15.48 -1.76 10.65
CA LEU A 175 14.25 -0.98 10.87
C LEU A 175 13.01 -1.87 10.95
N ALA A 176 13.00 -3.00 10.23
CA ALA A 176 11.90 -3.96 10.28
C ALA A 176 11.63 -4.51 11.67
N LYS A 177 12.66 -4.66 12.52
CA LYS A 177 12.51 -5.21 13.89
C LYS A 177 11.80 -4.26 14.85
N HIS A 178 11.76 -2.96 14.56
CA HIS A 178 11.23 -1.96 15.49
C HIS A 178 10.25 -1.03 14.79
N GLU A 179 10.73 -0.23 13.84
CA GLU A 179 9.96 0.83 13.23
C GLU A 179 8.81 0.31 12.34
N TYR A 180 9.03 -0.77 11.58
CA TYR A 180 7.95 -1.32 10.75
C TYR A 180 6.87 -1.99 11.59
N ILE A 181 7.25 -2.63 12.71
CA ILE A 181 6.31 -3.21 13.69
C ILE A 181 5.51 -2.09 14.37
N LYS A 182 6.17 -1.03 14.84
CA LYS A 182 5.49 0.14 15.41
C LYS A 182 4.45 0.73 14.45
N ARG A 183 4.83 0.91 13.18
CA ARG A 183 3.91 1.42 12.14
C ARG A 183 2.72 0.49 11.92
N HIS A 184 2.97 -0.81 11.85
CA HIS A 184 1.91 -1.83 11.75
C HIS A 184 0.96 -1.75 12.96
N ASP A 185 1.50 -1.77 14.17
CA ASP A 185 0.72 -1.79 15.41
C ASP A 185 -0.11 -0.52 15.61
N GLN A 186 0.35 0.62 15.10
CA GLN A 186 -0.44 1.86 15.08
C GLN A 186 -1.73 1.71 14.26
N VAL A 187 -1.65 1.07 13.09
CA VAL A 187 -2.83 0.81 12.24
C VAL A 187 -3.78 -0.15 12.94
N CYS A 188 -3.25 -1.26 13.45
CA CYS A 188 -4.04 -2.23 14.19
C CYS A 188 -4.73 -1.56 15.39
N ARG A 189 -4.00 -0.73 16.15
CA ARG A 189 -4.55 -0.01 17.32
C ARG A 189 -5.69 0.91 16.92
N ASN A 190 -5.55 1.65 15.82
CA ASN A 190 -6.61 2.51 15.29
C ASN A 190 -7.87 1.70 14.93
N LEU A 191 -7.70 0.58 14.21
CA LEU A 191 -8.81 -0.33 13.87
C LEU A 191 -9.52 -0.83 15.12
N HIS A 192 -8.76 -1.40 16.06
CA HIS A 192 -9.31 -1.97 17.29
C HIS A 192 -10.01 -0.91 18.14
N TYR A 193 -9.48 0.31 18.22
CA TYR A 193 -10.14 1.42 18.90
C TYR A 193 -11.54 1.72 18.32
N ASN A 194 -11.63 1.83 16.98
CA ASN A 194 -12.89 2.11 16.30
C ASN A 194 -13.88 0.95 16.45
N ILE A 195 -13.41 -0.30 16.35
CA ILE A 195 -14.23 -1.50 16.57
C ILE A 195 -14.79 -1.53 17.99
N CYS A 196 -13.94 -1.29 19.00
CA CYS A 196 -14.40 -1.27 20.40
C CYS A 196 -15.47 -0.19 20.64
N LYS A 197 -15.28 0.99 20.07
CA LYS A 197 -16.23 2.09 20.17
C LYS A 197 -17.60 1.74 19.59
N GLU A 198 -17.64 1.03 18.46
CA GLU A 198 -18.88 0.57 17.83
C GLU A 198 -19.69 -0.36 18.72
N TYR A 199 -19.02 -1.29 19.39
CA TYR A 199 -19.65 -2.26 20.28
C TYR A 199 -19.91 -1.72 21.69
N GLY A 200 -19.80 -0.39 21.91
CA GLY A 200 -20.04 0.24 23.20
C GLY A 200 -19.00 -0.09 24.28
N ILE A 201 -17.84 -0.63 23.91
CA ILE A 201 -16.75 -0.90 24.84
C ILE A 201 -16.10 0.43 25.22
N LYS A 202 -15.87 0.65 26.51
CA LYS A 202 -15.27 1.90 27.02
C LYS A 202 -13.85 2.06 26.49
N VAL A 203 -13.64 3.09 25.66
CA VAL A 203 -12.33 3.47 25.12
C VAL A 203 -11.96 4.90 25.53
N GLY A 204 -10.67 5.23 25.48
CA GLY A 204 -10.19 6.58 25.76
C GLY A 204 -10.64 7.64 24.72
N LYS A 205 -10.29 8.90 24.94
CA LYS A 205 -10.61 9.99 24.00
C LYS A 205 -9.83 9.90 22.68
N LYS A 206 -8.61 9.35 22.72
CA LYS A 206 -7.66 9.34 21.61
C LYS A 206 -7.28 7.90 21.26
N TRP A 207 -7.35 7.56 19.98
CA TRP A 207 -7.04 6.21 19.50
C TRP A 207 -5.57 5.81 19.73
N TYR A 208 -4.65 6.77 19.74
CA TYR A 208 -3.22 6.47 19.90
C TYR A 208 -2.81 6.16 21.35
N GLU A 209 -3.68 6.47 22.33
CA GLU A 209 -3.55 6.08 23.74
C GLU A 209 -4.22 4.72 24.02
N HIS A 210 -4.89 4.14 23.01
CA HIS A 210 -5.64 2.89 23.17
C HIS A 210 -4.71 1.69 23.39
N ASN A 211 -5.02 0.87 24.40
CA ASN A 211 -4.31 -0.37 24.67
C ASN A 211 -5.24 -1.57 24.38
N PRO A 212 -5.06 -2.28 23.25
CA PRO A 212 -5.89 -3.42 22.90
C PRO A 212 -5.77 -4.56 23.93
N GLN A 213 -6.91 -5.08 24.39
CA GLN A 213 -6.94 -6.27 25.23
C GLN A 213 -6.93 -7.54 24.36
N PRO A 214 -6.25 -8.63 24.77
CA PRO A 214 -6.14 -9.84 23.95
C PRO A 214 -7.47 -10.47 23.55
N VAL A 215 -8.47 -10.41 24.44
CA VAL A 215 -9.84 -10.89 24.20
C VAL A 215 -10.80 -9.95 24.92
N ILE A 216 -11.85 -9.52 24.22
CA ILE A 216 -12.95 -8.73 24.77
C ILE A 216 -14.26 -9.40 24.38
N GLU A 217 -15.12 -9.64 25.36
CA GLU A 217 -16.49 -10.10 25.13
C GLU A 217 -17.44 -8.93 25.36
N ALA A 218 -18.19 -8.57 24.33
CA ALA A 218 -19.20 -7.52 24.35
C ALA A 218 -20.54 -8.12 23.91
N GLY A 219 -21.29 -8.65 24.88
CA GLY A 219 -22.55 -9.36 24.63
C GLY A 219 -22.34 -10.58 23.72
N GLU A 220 -22.91 -10.51 22.52
CA GLU A 220 -22.81 -11.58 21.52
C GLU A 220 -21.60 -11.47 20.58
N THR A 221 -20.69 -10.53 20.82
CA THR A 221 -19.48 -10.35 20.02
C THR A 221 -18.23 -10.63 20.83
N ILE A 222 -17.31 -11.41 20.27
CA ILE A 222 -15.97 -11.65 20.81
C ILE A 222 -14.97 -10.99 19.88
N ILE A 223 -14.14 -10.09 20.42
CA ILE A 223 -13.05 -9.44 19.71
C ILE A 223 -11.75 -10.03 20.26
N MET A 224 -10.89 -10.52 19.38
CA MET A 224 -9.58 -11.07 19.73
C MET A 224 -8.48 -10.24 19.07
N TRP A 225 -7.47 -9.86 19.85
CA TRP A 225 -6.31 -9.09 19.40
C TRP A 225 -5.05 -9.93 19.52
N ASN A 226 -4.33 -10.09 18.40
CA ASN A 226 -3.05 -10.80 18.32
C ASN A 226 -3.09 -12.15 19.07
N LYS A 227 -4.24 -12.82 19.02
CA LYS A 227 -4.51 -14.07 19.74
C LYS A 227 -4.45 -15.22 18.76
N GLN A 228 -3.69 -16.25 19.12
CA GLN A 228 -3.65 -17.47 18.35
C GLN A 228 -4.98 -18.21 18.47
N ILE A 229 -5.57 -18.56 17.34
CA ILE A 229 -6.76 -19.42 17.27
C ILE A 229 -6.28 -20.86 17.42
N GLN A 230 -6.85 -21.57 18.40
CA GLN A 230 -6.65 -23.00 18.55
C GLN A 230 -7.49 -23.72 17.50
N THR A 231 -6.86 -24.61 16.74
CA THR A 231 -7.47 -25.33 15.63
C THR A 231 -7.27 -26.83 15.80
N ASP A 232 -8.24 -27.65 15.38
CA ASP A 232 -8.13 -29.11 15.50
C ASP A 232 -7.00 -29.67 14.63
N ARG A 233 -6.77 -29.02 13.48
CA ARG A 233 -5.67 -29.31 12.56
C ARG A 233 -4.54 -28.31 12.76
N GLU A 234 -3.31 -28.76 12.52
CA GLU A 234 -2.16 -27.87 12.54
C GLU A 234 -2.24 -26.89 11.35
N ILE A 235 -2.36 -25.60 11.66
CA ILE A 235 -2.36 -24.52 10.67
C ILE A 235 -1.21 -23.57 11.01
N ARG A 236 -0.30 -23.40 10.04
CA ARG A 236 0.90 -22.55 10.21
C ARG A 236 0.55 -21.08 10.49
N ALA A 237 -0.46 -20.56 9.80
CA ALA A 237 -0.91 -19.18 9.93
C ALA A 237 -2.20 -19.10 10.76
N ASN A 238 -2.10 -19.29 12.07
CA ASN A 238 -3.24 -19.34 13.01
C ASN A 238 -3.30 -18.14 13.99
N LYS A 239 -2.48 -17.11 13.77
CA LYS A 239 -2.43 -15.90 14.59
C LYS A 239 -2.70 -14.65 13.74
N PRO A 240 -3.96 -14.26 13.50
CA PRO A 240 -4.31 -12.99 12.86
C PRO A 240 -4.12 -11.79 13.80
N ASP A 241 -4.10 -10.58 13.23
CA ASP A 241 -3.98 -9.35 14.02
C ASP A 241 -5.24 -9.06 14.82
N ILE A 242 -6.42 -9.17 14.18
CA ILE A 242 -7.71 -8.97 14.84
C ILE A 242 -8.70 -10.03 14.34
N VAL A 243 -9.49 -10.60 15.25
CA VAL A 243 -10.61 -11.49 14.91
C VAL A 243 -11.87 -11.00 15.59
N ILE A 244 -12.97 -10.93 14.85
CA ILE A 244 -14.28 -10.54 15.37
C ILE A 244 -15.23 -11.70 15.13
N LYS A 245 -15.74 -12.32 16.19
CA LYS A 245 -16.77 -13.36 16.14
C LYS A 245 -18.09 -12.78 16.62
N GLN A 246 -19.04 -12.65 15.72
CA GLN A 246 -20.40 -12.18 16.00
C GLN A 246 -21.33 -13.40 16.08
N LYS A 247 -21.80 -13.74 17.28
CA LYS A 247 -22.69 -14.90 17.51
C LYS A 247 -24.06 -14.68 16.85
N LYS A 248 -24.64 -13.47 16.98
CA LYS A 248 -25.95 -13.10 16.42
C LYS A 248 -26.05 -13.29 14.91
N GLU A 249 -25.05 -12.80 14.17
CA GLU A 249 -25.01 -12.84 12.70
C GLU A 249 -24.42 -14.14 12.16
N ASN A 250 -23.99 -15.04 13.05
CA ASN A 250 -23.22 -16.23 12.73
C ASN A 250 -22.04 -15.94 11.77
N LYS A 251 -21.26 -14.89 12.09
CA LYS A 251 -20.23 -14.32 11.23
C LYS A 251 -18.91 -14.18 11.97
N CYS A 252 -17.81 -14.47 11.28
CA CYS A 252 -16.46 -14.27 11.78
C CYS A 252 -15.63 -13.48 10.76
N LEU A 253 -14.94 -12.44 11.24
CA LEU A 253 -14.02 -11.63 10.45
C LEU A 253 -12.59 -11.87 10.94
N ILE A 254 -11.72 -12.32 10.03
CA ILE A 254 -10.28 -12.41 10.25
C ILE A 254 -9.66 -11.21 9.57
N ILE A 255 -9.12 -10.28 10.34
CA ILE A 255 -8.52 -9.03 9.85
C ILE A 255 -7.01 -9.15 10.01
N ASP A 256 -6.30 -8.92 8.91
CA ASP A 256 -4.84 -8.97 8.87
C ASP A 256 -4.32 -7.70 8.20
N VAL A 257 -3.41 -7.01 8.88
CA VAL A 257 -2.90 -5.70 8.50
C VAL A 257 -1.54 -5.85 7.85
N ALA A 258 -1.29 -5.06 6.81
CA ALA A 258 0.03 -4.99 6.20
C ALA A 258 0.36 -3.57 5.73
N VAL A 259 1.60 -3.15 5.98
CA VAL A 259 2.10 -1.85 5.55
C VAL A 259 3.33 -2.02 4.63
N PRO A 260 3.15 -2.41 3.36
CA PRO A 260 4.25 -2.59 2.42
C PRO A 260 4.73 -1.23 1.88
N GLY A 261 5.81 -1.26 1.10
CA GLY A 261 6.13 -0.17 0.19
C GLY A 261 5.03 -0.01 -0.86
N ASP A 262 4.74 1.23 -1.24
CA ASP A 262 3.56 1.63 -2.04
C ASP A 262 3.42 0.88 -3.38
N ARG A 263 4.53 0.40 -3.95
CA ARG A 263 4.51 -0.36 -5.21
C ARG A 263 4.08 -1.82 -5.07
N ARG A 264 4.17 -2.39 -3.85
CA ARG A 264 3.91 -3.82 -3.58
C ARG A 264 2.51 -4.08 -3.03
N MET A 265 1.63 -3.09 -3.07
CA MET A 265 0.31 -3.13 -2.45
C MET A 265 -0.55 -4.30 -2.91
N LYS A 266 -0.68 -4.50 -4.22
CA LYS A 266 -1.52 -5.56 -4.79
C LYS A 266 -1.00 -6.96 -4.52
N GLU A 267 0.31 -7.14 -4.67
CA GLU A 267 0.96 -8.42 -4.35
C GLU A 267 0.77 -8.74 -2.86
N LYS A 268 0.95 -7.73 -1.99
CA LYS A 268 0.78 -7.91 -0.55
C LYS A 268 -0.68 -8.18 -0.17
N GLU A 269 -1.65 -7.54 -0.80
CA GLU A 269 -3.08 -7.83 -0.60
C GLU A 269 -3.39 -9.30 -0.92
N ALA A 270 -2.98 -9.79 -2.09
CA ALA A 270 -3.21 -11.18 -2.50
C ALA A 270 -2.51 -12.19 -1.58
N GLU A 271 -1.25 -11.92 -1.19
CA GLU A 271 -0.49 -12.73 -0.23
C GLU A 271 -1.24 -12.88 1.10
N ARG A 272 -1.85 -11.81 1.59
CA ARG A 272 -2.53 -11.76 2.89
C ARG A 272 -3.86 -12.51 2.89
N VAL A 273 -4.63 -12.40 1.80
CA VAL A 273 -5.84 -13.22 1.61
C VAL A 273 -5.50 -14.70 1.58
N LEU A 274 -4.45 -15.09 0.84
CA LEU A 274 -4.04 -16.49 0.74
C LEU A 274 -3.49 -17.03 2.07
N LYS A 275 -2.71 -16.22 2.81
CA LYS A 275 -2.11 -16.60 4.10
C LYS A 275 -3.13 -17.14 5.10
N TYR A 276 -4.31 -16.54 5.20
CA TYR A 276 -5.35 -16.93 6.17
C TYR A 276 -6.52 -17.71 5.57
N LYS A 277 -6.40 -18.15 4.31
CA LYS A 277 -7.47 -18.90 3.64
C LYS A 277 -7.76 -20.24 4.35
N GLU A 278 -6.71 -20.98 4.71
CA GLU A 278 -6.85 -22.23 5.46
C GLU A 278 -7.47 -22.01 6.84
N LEU A 279 -6.99 -20.98 7.56
CA LEU A 279 -7.55 -20.63 8.86
C LEU A 279 -9.03 -20.25 8.76
N ALA A 280 -9.44 -19.52 7.72
CA ALA A 280 -10.83 -19.14 7.54
C ALA A 280 -11.74 -20.36 7.32
N LEU A 281 -11.31 -21.33 6.52
CA LEU A 281 -12.06 -22.57 6.29
C LEU A 281 -12.19 -23.40 7.58
N GLU A 282 -11.10 -23.52 8.33
CA GLU A 282 -11.09 -24.28 9.57
C GLU A 282 -11.92 -23.59 10.66
N THR A 283 -11.81 -22.27 10.78
CA THR A 283 -12.60 -21.47 11.71
C THR A 283 -14.10 -21.57 11.39
N GLN A 284 -14.46 -21.56 10.11
CA GLN A 284 -15.83 -21.77 9.65
C GLN A 284 -16.35 -23.16 10.04
N ARG A 285 -15.53 -24.21 9.92
CA ARG A 285 -15.86 -25.57 10.34
C ARG A 285 -16.05 -25.66 11.86
N MET A 286 -15.09 -25.14 12.63
CA MET A 286 -15.06 -25.25 14.09
C MET A 286 -16.14 -24.42 14.78
N TRP A 287 -16.40 -23.21 14.30
CA TRP A 287 -17.34 -22.27 14.93
C TRP A 287 -18.71 -22.27 14.27
N ASN A 288 -18.91 -23.09 13.23
CA ASN A 288 -20.13 -23.18 12.44
C ASN A 288 -20.65 -21.81 11.97
N CYS A 289 -19.74 -20.91 11.58
CA CYS A 289 -20.03 -19.53 11.22
C CYS A 289 -19.39 -19.11 9.90
N ARG A 290 -19.99 -18.15 9.20
CA ARG A 290 -19.41 -17.63 7.95
C ARG A 290 -18.15 -16.85 8.25
N THR A 291 -16.99 -17.39 7.86
CA THR A 291 -15.69 -16.73 8.10
C THR A 291 -15.19 -16.02 6.86
N LYS A 292 -14.73 -14.78 6.99
CA LYS A 292 -14.14 -13.99 5.91
C LYS A 292 -12.80 -13.39 6.32
N VAL A 293 -11.82 -13.45 5.41
CA VAL A 293 -10.54 -12.75 5.55
C VAL A 293 -10.67 -11.35 4.97
N ILE A 294 -10.29 -10.34 5.75
CA ILE A 294 -10.27 -8.93 5.35
C ILE A 294 -8.81 -8.42 5.44
N PRO A 295 -8.11 -8.31 4.30
CA PRO A 295 -6.77 -7.73 4.27
C PRO A 295 -6.86 -6.20 4.35
N VAL A 296 -6.28 -5.59 5.40
CA VAL A 296 -6.13 -4.14 5.51
C VAL A 296 -4.72 -3.77 5.10
N VAL A 297 -4.54 -3.49 3.81
CA VAL A 297 -3.23 -3.14 3.24
C VAL A 297 -3.18 -1.67 2.90
N ILE A 298 -2.20 -0.94 3.46
CA ILE A 298 -1.98 0.49 3.24
C ILE A 298 -0.50 0.72 2.96
N GLY A 299 -0.15 1.46 1.92
CA GLY A 299 1.25 1.71 1.58
C GLY A 299 1.90 2.64 2.59
N ALA A 300 3.22 2.51 2.78
CA ALA A 300 3.98 3.34 3.70
C ALA A 300 3.80 4.86 3.48
N LEU A 301 3.47 5.30 2.26
CA LEU A 301 3.20 6.72 1.95
C LEU A 301 1.71 7.03 1.78
N GLY A 302 0.82 6.16 2.27
CA GLY A 302 -0.62 6.39 2.27
C GLY A 302 -1.34 5.96 0.98
N THR A 303 -0.73 5.10 0.17
CA THR A 303 -1.40 4.53 -1.01
C THR A 303 -2.38 3.41 -0.64
N THR A 304 -3.49 3.31 -1.38
CA THR A 304 -4.53 2.28 -1.17
C THR A 304 -4.94 1.62 -2.48
N THR A 305 -5.46 0.40 -2.41
CA THR A 305 -5.98 -0.35 -3.56
C THR A 305 -7.47 -0.05 -3.78
N ASN A 306 -7.99 -0.30 -4.99
CA ASN A 306 -9.42 -0.14 -5.30
C ASN A 306 -10.33 -1.02 -4.40
N SER A 307 -9.83 -2.19 -4.00
CA SER A 307 -10.54 -3.11 -3.12
C SER A 307 -10.61 -2.62 -1.67
N PHE A 308 -9.70 -1.72 -1.26
CA PHE A 308 -9.55 -1.26 0.12
C PHE A 308 -10.85 -0.74 0.72
N LYS A 309 -11.61 0.06 -0.04
CA LYS A 309 -12.91 0.63 0.40
C LYS A 309 -13.89 -0.46 0.80
N ASN A 310 -13.95 -1.52 0.01
CA ASN A 310 -14.90 -2.60 0.21
C ASN A 310 -14.51 -3.39 1.47
N TYR A 311 -13.21 -3.64 1.67
CA TYR A 311 -12.71 -4.29 2.88
C TYR A 311 -12.99 -3.49 4.16
N ILE A 312 -12.67 -2.20 4.20
CA ILE A 312 -12.85 -1.40 5.43
C ILE A 312 -14.33 -1.18 5.77
N LYS A 313 -15.23 -1.15 4.78
CA LYS A 313 -16.68 -1.06 4.98
C LYS A 313 -17.27 -2.28 5.67
N GLU A 314 -16.63 -3.44 5.52
CA GLU A 314 -17.08 -4.68 6.17
C GLU A 314 -16.65 -4.78 7.63
N ILE A 315 -15.69 -3.96 8.05
CA ILE A 315 -15.20 -3.90 9.43
C ILE A 315 -16.13 -2.97 10.25
N PRO A 316 -16.64 -3.42 11.40
CA PRO A 316 -17.43 -2.59 12.31
C PRO A 316 -16.69 -1.31 12.76
N GLY A 317 -17.44 -0.26 13.10
CA GLY A 317 -16.88 1.01 13.60
C GLY A 317 -16.59 2.07 12.54
N HIS A 318 -17.28 1.99 11.39
CA HIS A 318 -17.24 2.99 10.32
C HIS A 318 -15.82 3.46 9.99
N GLN A 319 -14.97 2.50 9.65
CA GLN A 319 -13.55 2.75 9.40
C GLN A 319 -13.37 3.79 8.30
N LEU A 320 -12.69 4.90 8.64
CA LEU A 320 -12.39 5.97 7.70
C LEU A 320 -11.01 5.73 7.06
N SER A 321 -10.95 5.67 5.72
CA SER A 321 -9.70 5.51 4.97
C SER A 321 -8.63 6.50 5.43
N LYS A 322 -8.99 7.79 5.51
CA LYS A 322 -8.15 8.85 6.05
C LYS A 322 -7.55 8.57 7.43
N SER A 323 -8.32 8.00 8.36
CA SER A 323 -7.85 7.74 9.73
C SER A 323 -6.76 6.66 9.73
N LEU A 324 -6.97 5.62 8.93
CA LEU A 324 -6.01 4.54 8.77
C LEU A 324 -4.76 5.01 8.02
N GLN A 325 -4.91 5.77 6.93
CA GLN A 325 -3.78 6.41 6.25
C GLN A 325 -2.97 7.29 7.21
N LYS A 326 -3.64 8.14 7.99
CA LYS A 326 -2.99 8.99 8.99
C LYS A 326 -2.15 8.18 9.98
N SER A 327 -2.66 7.04 10.46
CA SER A 327 -1.90 6.17 11.37
C SER A 327 -0.64 5.61 10.72
N VAL A 328 -0.68 5.24 9.43
CA VAL A 328 0.50 4.79 8.68
C VAL A 328 1.52 5.91 8.49
N LEU A 329 1.06 7.10 8.14
CA LEU A 329 1.92 8.24 7.84
C LEU A 329 2.66 8.74 9.09
N LEU A 330 1.98 8.77 10.24
CA LEU A 330 2.61 9.07 11.53
C LEU A 330 3.70 8.06 11.88
N GLY A 331 3.45 6.76 11.65
CA GLY A 331 4.47 5.72 11.85
C GLY A 331 5.55 5.70 10.77
N THR A 332 5.35 6.38 9.64
CA THR A 332 6.37 6.52 8.59
C THR A 332 7.27 7.70 8.85
N ALA A 333 6.72 8.82 9.29
CA ALA A 333 7.48 10.02 9.65
C ALA A 333 8.37 9.84 10.89
N HIS A 334 8.15 8.78 11.68
CA HIS A 334 9.00 8.43 12.83
C HIS A 334 10.32 7.71 12.41
N ILE A 335 10.40 7.19 11.18
CA ILE A 335 11.60 6.54 10.63
C ILE A 335 12.53 7.59 10.05
#